data_AF-A0A418B5B3-F1
#
_entry.id   AF-A0A418B5B3-F1
#
_cell.length_a   1.000
_cell.length_b   1.000
_cell.length_c   1.000
_cell.angle_alpha   90.00
_cell.angle_beta   90.00
_cell.angle_gamma   90.00
#
_symmetry.space_group_name_H-M   'P 1'
#
loop_
_entity.id
_entity.type
_entity.pdbx_description
1 polymer ?
#
loop_
_entity_poly.entity_id
_entity_poly.type
_entity_poly.pdbx_seq_one_letter_code
_entity_poly.pdbx_strand_id
1 'polypeptide(L)'
;MGDFMSKAASWLQTLVVTTSALAVGLLGILYVYQEKLLYFPSMPGVSKLTTENPEGTIYGIDYEDVFIPCADGVKIHAWLMKQPQPKEVSTIVFFHGNAGSTFISSPFIQKSWASCSIAGLILENTFLSISAMVDQVMPWLSHVKSVVLRLDWGNEGRIPLLTHPILFVAGERDELVPHTHMQRLHALAVKSTLRAWLPIPRGTHNDSWMRGGMDYFYTLKSFIGNVVGELSSVDTKAGQVKTPMDMVDDEDFKEAPSHIPNMLDQQSLLFQRPAKKIDQDEL
;
A
#
# COMPACT_ATOMS: atom_id res chain seq x y z
N MET A 1 63.13 7.43 16.88
CA MET A 1 62.23 6.82 15.87
C MET A 1 61.37 5.69 16.47
N GLY A 2 61.92 4.78 17.28
CA GLY A 2 61.16 3.66 17.88
C GLY A 2 60.00 4.06 18.81
N ASP A 3 60.18 5.07 19.68
CA ASP A 3 59.15 5.51 20.64
C ASP A 3 57.96 6.25 19.98
N PHE A 4 58.20 6.86 18.82
CA PHE A 4 57.14 7.48 18.02
C PHE A 4 56.28 6.41 17.33
N MET A 5 56.94 5.39 16.74
CA MET A 5 56.25 4.30 16.06
C MET A 5 55.41 3.43 17.02
N SER A 6 55.88 3.19 18.25
CA SER A 6 55.13 2.46 19.27
C SER A 6 53.87 3.22 19.73
N LYS A 7 53.99 4.54 19.96
CA LYS A 7 52.85 5.41 20.29
C LYS A 7 51.85 5.46 19.15
N ALA A 8 52.31 5.64 17.91
CA ALA A 8 51.45 5.64 16.73
C ALA A 8 50.67 4.32 16.57
N ALA A 9 51.32 3.17 16.80
CA ALA A 9 50.67 1.87 16.77
C ALA A 9 49.60 1.72 17.87
N SER A 10 49.87 2.18 19.09
CA SER A 10 48.90 2.15 20.20
C SER A 10 47.69 3.06 19.95
N TRP A 11 47.90 4.26 19.40
CA TRP A 11 46.81 5.14 18.99
C TRP A 11 45.97 4.54 17.88
N LEU A 12 46.60 3.93 16.86
CA LEU A 12 45.89 3.25 15.78
C LEU A 12 45.08 2.06 16.30
N GLN A 13 45.66 1.22 17.16
CA GLN A 13 44.96 0.10 17.78
C GLN A 13 43.75 0.58 18.58
N THR A 14 43.92 1.65 19.37
CA THR A 14 42.82 2.23 20.17
C THR A 14 41.71 2.73 19.26
N LEU A 15 42.05 3.45 18.19
CA LEU A 15 41.09 3.93 17.20
C LEU A 15 40.32 2.77 16.55
N VAL A 16 41.01 1.71 16.13
CA VAL A 16 40.39 0.52 15.52
C VAL A 16 39.44 -0.18 16.49
N VAL A 17 39.87 -0.40 17.73
CA VAL A 17 39.04 -1.08 18.75
C VAL A 17 37.81 -0.24 19.11
N THR A 18 37.98 1.06 19.36
CA THR A 18 36.87 1.95 19.68
C THR A 18 35.88 2.05 18.53
N THR A 19 36.35 2.20 17.30
CA THR A 19 35.48 2.29 16.11
C THR A 19 34.72 0.97 15.89
N SER A 20 35.39 -0.16 16.06
CA SER A 20 34.76 -1.48 15.94
C SER A 20 33.70 -1.72 17.02
N ALA A 21 33.99 -1.34 18.27
CA ALA A 21 33.04 -1.47 19.37
C ALA A 21 31.78 -0.61 19.16
N LEU A 22 31.96 0.63 18.67
CA LEU A 22 30.85 1.51 18.31
C LEU A 22 30.01 0.95 17.15
N ALA A 23 30.67 0.42 16.11
CA ALA A 23 29.98 -0.20 14.98
C ALA A 23 29.16 -1.43 15.40
N VAL A 24 29.74 -2.32 16.22
CA VAL A 24 29.03 -3.48 16.76
C VAL A 24 27.87 -3.05 17.66
N GLY A 25 28.07 -2.04 18.51
CA GLY A 25 27.00 -1.48 19.34
C GLY A 25 25.84 -0.93 18.50
N LEU A 26 26.15 -0.17 17.44
CA LEU A 26 25.14 0.38 16.53
C LEU A 26 24.39 -0.73 15.77
N LEU A 27 25.09 -1.74 15.26
CA LEU A 27 24.47 -2.90 14.62
C LEU A 27 23.61 -3.69 15.61
N GLY A 28 24.03 -3.82 16.87
CA GLY A 28 23.24 -4.43 17.93
C GLY A 28 21.95 -3.65 18.23
N ILE A 29 22.02 -2.32 18.28
CA ILE A 29 20.84 -1.45 18.39
C ILE A 29 19.92 -1.66 17.18
N LEU A 30 20.45 -1.62 15.96
CA LEU A 30 19.67 -1.84 14.74
C LEU A 30 19.00 -3.23 14.77
N TYR A 31 19.73 -4.28 15.16
CA TYR A 31 19.22 -5.64 15.27
C TYR A 31 18.05 -5.77 16.25
N VAL A 32 18.15 -5.13 17.42
CA VAL A 32 17.10 -5.15 18.46
C VAL A 32 15.91 -4.27 18.08
N TYR A 33 16.15 -3.11 17.46
CA TYR A 33 15.14 -2.08 17.22
C TYR A 33 14.62 -2.01 15.78
N GLN A 34 15.03 -2.92 14.87
CA GLN A 34 14.63 -2.91 13.45
C GLN A 34 13.10 -2.83 13.25
N GLU A 35 12.32 -3.56 14.06
CA GLU A 35 10.84 -3.55 13.99
C GLU A 35 10.27 -2.15 14.28
N LYS A 36 10.85 -1.41 15.22
CA LYS A 36 10.41 -0.06 15.60
C LYS A 36 10.86 1.02 14.62
N LEU A 37 11.88 0.75 13.81
CA LEU A 37 12.40 1.67 12.80
C LEU A 37 11.62 1.56 11.48
N LEU A 38 11.10 0.37 11.18
CA LEU A 38 10.28 0.10 9.99
C LEU A 38 8.83 0.57 10.15
N TYR A 39 8.31 0.58 11.37
CA TYR A 39 6.94 1.00 11.67
C TYR A 39 6.94 2.33 12.41
N PHE A 40 6.68 3.42 11.68
CA PHE A 40 6.24 4.67 12.30
C PHE A 40 4.72 4.60 12.44
N PRO A 41 4.17 4.40 13.64
CA PRO A 41 2.72 4.26 13.85
C PRO A 41 1.94 5.57 13.61
N SER A 42 2.58 6.63 13.11
CA SER A 42 1.98 7.96 13.01
C SER A 42 2.64 8.81 11.94
N MET A 43 1.82 9.47 11.12
CA MET A 43 2.25 10.67 10.40
C MET A 43 2.45 11.82 11.41
N PRO A 44 3.52 12.62 11.30
CA PRO A 44 3.70 13.81 12.14
C PRO A 44 2.50 14.75 12.00
N GLY A 45 1.82 15.07 13.11
CA GLY A 45 0.68 15.99 13.13
C GLY A 45 -0.71 15.35 13.10
N VAL A 46 -0.82 14.01 13.05
CA VAL A 46 -2.09 13.27 13.15
C VAL A 46 -2.13 12.51 14.48
N SER A 47 -3.26 12.55 15.18
CA SER A 47 -3.38 11.92 16.50
C SER A 47 -3.34 10.39 16.44
N LYS A 48 -2.83 9.81 17.53
CA LYS A 48 -2.30 8.45 17.66
C LYS A 48 -3.23 7.44 18.31
N LEU A 49 -4.37 7.86 18.82
CA LEU A 49 -5.20 6.95 19.59
C LEU A 49 -6.20 6.25 18.68
N THR A 50 -6.32 4.93 18.78
CA THR A 50 -7.44 4.19 18.16
C THR A 50 -8.79 4.70 18.65
N THR A 51 -8.84 5.40 19.80
CA THR A 51 -10.02 6.11 20.31
C THR A 51 -10.34 7.40 19.55
N GLU A 52 -9.44 7.86 18.67
CA GLU A 52 -9.66 8.98 17.76
C GLU A 52 -9.91 8.51 16.32
N ASN A 53 -9.85 7.19 16.05
CA ASN A 53 -10.47 6.67 14.84
C ASN A 53 -11.97 6.96 14.93
N PRO A 54 -12.63 7.37 13.83
CA PRO A 54 -14.03 7.75 13.91
C PRO A 54 -14.88 6.53 14.33
N GLU A 55 -15.42 6.50 15.55
CA GLU A 55 -16.21 5.35 16.02
C GLU A 55 -17.44 5.12 15.13
N GLY A 56 -17.69 3.85 14.77
CA GLY A 56 -18.92 3.45 14.09
C GLY A 56 -18.90 3.66 12.58
N THR A 57 -19.49 4.76 12.12
CA THR A 57 -19.80 4.97 10.70
C THR A 57 -18.90 6.07 10.13
N ILE A 58 -17.94 5.71 9.28
CA ILE A 58 -17.12 6.70 8.55
C ILE A 58 -17.88 7.09 7.28
N TYR A 59 -18.31 8.34 7.18
CA TYR A 59 -19.03 8.89 6.00
C TYR A 59 -20.29 8.13 5.60
N GLY A 60 -21.04 7.59 6.57
CA GLY A 60 -22.24 6.79 6.28
C GLY A 60 -21.95 5.31 5.97
N ILE A 61 -20.69 4.87 6.06
CA ILE A 61 -20.29 3.46 5.88
C ILE A 61 -20.01 2.82 7.24
N ASP A 62 -20.82 1.82 7.58
CA ASP A 62 -20.60 1.00 8.76
C ASP A 62 -19.39 0.09 8.56
N TYR A 63 -18.53 0.04 9.58
CA TYR A 63 -17.38 -0.86 9.58
C TYR A 63 -17.23 -1.57 10.94
N GLU A 64 -16.55 -2.71 10.91
CA GLU A 64 -16.19 -3.48 12.10
C GLU A 64 -14.66 -3.54 12.24
N ASP A 65 -14.15 -3.36 13.45
CA ASP A 65 -12.75 -3.63 13.78
C ASP A 65 -12.51 -5.14 13.84
N VAL A 66 -11.63 -5.63 12.97
CA VAL A 66 -11.23 -7.04 12.92
C VAL A 66 -9.75 -7.17 13.20
N PHE A 67 -9.40 -8.09 14.09
CA PHE A 67 -8.02 -8.46 14.39
C PHE A 67 -7.75 -9.86 13.87
N ILE A 68 -6.96 -9.96 12.81
CA ILE A 68 -6.57 -11.22 12.18
C ILE A 68 -5.30 -11.74 12.87
N PRO A 69 -5.36 -12.87 13.60
CA PRO A 69 -4.18 -13.44 14.24
C PRO A 69 -3.27 -14.10 13.20
N CYS A 70 -1.98 -13.78 13.26
CA CYS A 70 -0.94 -14.44 12.48
C CYS A 70 -0.26 -15.55 13.29
N ALA A 71 0.38 -16.49 12.60
CA ALA A 71 1.00 -17.67 13.20
C ALA A 71 2.16 -17.34 14.16
N ASP A 72 2.78 -16.17 13.99
CA ASP A 72 3.86 -15.63 14.80
C ASP A 72 3.38 -14.80 16.01
N GLY A 73 2.06 -14.72 16.24
CA GLY A 73 1.46 -13.96 17.33
C GLY A 73 1.19 -12.48 17.00
N VAL A 74 1.59 -12.00 15.82
CA VAL A 74 1.23 -10.66 15.33
C VAL A 74 -0.27 -10.61 15.03
N LYS A 75 -0.92 -9.49 15.37
CA LYS A 75 -2.33 -9.24 15.02
C LYS A 75 -2.38 -8.17 13.94
N ILE A 76 -2.97 -8.49 12.80
CA ILE A 76 -3.27 -7.50 11.75
C ILE A 76 -4.62 -6.89 12.07
N HIS A 77 -4.66 -5.58 12.26
CA HIS A 77 -5.91 -4.83 12.39
C HIS A 77 -6.42 -4.43 11.00
N ALA A 78 -7.71 -4.63 10.78
CA ALA A 78 -8.39 -4.30 9.53
C ALA A 78 -9.79 -3.76 9.81
N TRP A 79 -10.27 -2.89 8.94
CA TRP A 79 -11.67 -2.47 8.91
C TRP A 79 -12.45 -3.34 7.94
N LEU A 80 -13.50 -4.00 8.45
CA LEU A 80 -14.40 -4.81 7.65
C LEU A 80 -15.68 -4.01 7.37
N MET A 81 -15.85 -3.59 6.12
CA MET A 81 -17.05 -2.94 5.62
C MET A 81 -17.93 -3.98 4.92
N LYS A 82 -19.14 -4.22 5.42
CA LYS A 82 -20.06 -5.23 4.89
C LYS A 82 -21.11 -4.60 3.98
N GLN A 83 -21.38 -5.23 2.84
CA GLN A 83 -22.55 -4.90 2.05
C GLN A 83 -23.82 -5.55 2.65
N PRO A 84 -25.03 -5.08 2.26
CA PRO A 84 -26.25 -5.82 2.53
C PRO A 84 -26.13 -7.27 2.06
N GLN A 85 -26.54 -8.23 2.89
CA GLN A 85 -26.41 -9.68 2.62
C GLN A 85 -24.95 -10.15 2.40
N PRO A 86 -24.06 -9.98 3.39
CA PRO A 86 -22.61 -10.20 3.25
C PRO A 86 -22.20 -11.64 2.91
N LYS A 87 -23.11 -12.61 3.03
CA LYS A 87 -22.85 -14.03 2.70
C LYS A 87 -22.97 -14.33 1.20
N GLU A 88 -23.57 -13.42 0.43
CA GLU A 88 -23.88 -13.61 -0.98
C GLU A 88 -22.97 -12.81 -1.91
N VAL A 89 -22.11 -11.97 -1.33
CA VAL A 89 -21.19 -11.09 -2.05
C VAL A 89 -19.74 -11.51 -1.88
N SER A 90 -18.92 -11.17 -2.87
CA SER A 90 -17.48 -11.43 -2.79
C SER A 90 -16.75 -10.33 -2.01
N THR A 91 -15.63 -10.68 -1.40
CA THR A 91 -14.82 -9.75 -0.60
C THR A 91 -13.65 -9.20 -1.42
N ILE A 92 -13.40 -7.90 -1.34
CA ILE A 92 -12.18 -7.25 -1.83
C ILE A 92 -11.27 -6.96 -0.65
N VAL A 93 -9.97 -7.19 -0.83
CA VAL A 93 -8.97 -6.85 0.19
C VAL A 93 -8.08 -5.74 -0.35
N PHE A 94 -7.97 -4.66 0.40
CA PHE A 94 -7.19 -3.48 0.06
C PHE A 94 -6.06 -3.27 1.06
N PHE A 95 -4.84 -3.08 0.57
CA PHE A 95 -3.68 -2.78 1.41
C PHE A 95 -2.97 -1.52 0.94
N HIS A 96 -2.80 -0.60 1.88
CA HIS A 96 -2.00 0.61 1.70
C HIS A 96 -0.60 0.45 2.31
N GLY A 97 0.42 0.89 1.57
CA GLY A 97 1.81 0.97 2.02
C GLY A 97 2.34 -0.37 2.55
N ASN A 98 2.91 -0.31 3.75
CA ASN A 98 3.56 -1.47 4.39
C ASN A 98 2.59 -2.63 4.70
N ALA A 99 1.27 -2.38 4.78
CA ALA A 99 0.29 -3.42 5.08
C ALA A 99 0.24 -4.49 3.98
N GLY A 100 0.48 -4.10 2.71
CA GLY A 100 0.50 -5.03 1.59
C GLY A 100 1.65 -6.02 1.72
N SER A 101 2.80 -5.55 2.19
CA SER A 101 3.99 -6.38 2.36
C SER A 101 3.79 -7.41 3.46
N THR A 102 3.26 -6.97 4.60
CA THR A 102 2.97 -7.86 5.74
C THR A 102 1.94 -8.92 5.36
N PHE A 103 0.88 -8.53 4.63
CA PHE A 103 -0.18 -9.45 4.25
C PHE A 103 0.29 -10.53 3.29
N ILE A 104 0.96 -10.15 2.19
CA ILE A 104 1.44 -11.11 1.19
C ILE A 104 2.44 -12.08 1.82
N SER A 105 3.28 -11.60 2.75
CA SER A 105 4.24 -12.43 3.49
C SER A 105 3.62 -13.40 4.49
N SER A 106 2.39 -13.16 4.94
CA SER A 106 1.72 -13.96 5.97
C SER A 106 1.24 -15.32 5.42
N PRO A 107 1.37 -16.43 6.17
CA PRO A 107 0.73 -17.71 5.84
C PRO A 107 -0.80 -17.62 5.73
N PHE A 108 -1.40 -16.59 6.36
CA PHE A 108 -2.83 -16.33 6.30
C PHE A 108 -3.32 -16.18 4.86
N ILE A 109 -2.55 -15.54 3.97
CA ILE A 109 -3.01 -15.31 2.59
C ILE A 109 -3.34 -16.64 1.91
N GLN A 110 -2.48 -17.66 2.03
CA GLN A 110 -2.67 -18.97 1.41
C GLN A 110 -3.88 -19.72 2.00
N LYS A 111 -4.09 -19.62 3.32
CA LYS A 111 -5.19 -20.30 4.00
C LYS A 111 -6.54 -19.65 3.69
N SER A 112 -6.60 -18.32 3.76
CA SER A 112 -7.81 -17.54 3.50
C SER A 112 -8.18 -17.56 2.01
N TRP A 113 -7.19 -17.64 1.11
CA TRP A 113 -7.38 -17.86 -0.33
C TRP A 113 -8.22 -19.10 -0.65
N ALA A 114 -8.08 -20.16 0.15
CA ALA A 114 -8.72 -21.44 -0.10
C ALA A 114 -10.10 -21.57 0.57
N SER A 115 -10.39 -20.72 1.57
CA SER A 115 -11.55 -20.86 2.45
C SER A 115 -12.56 -19.71 2.35
N CYS A 116 -12.20 -18.58 1.71
CA CYS A 116 -13.04 -17.38 1.61
C CYS A 116 -13.24 -16.97 0.15
N SER A 117 -14.40 -16.36 -0.15
CA SER A 117 -14.74 -15.77 -1.46
C SER A 117 -14.03 -14.41 -1.67
N ILE A 118 -12.70 -14.41 -1.72
CA ILE A 118 -11.93 -13.22 -2.08
C ILE A 118 -12.04 -13.04 -3.60
N ALA A 119 -12.64 -11.95 -4.07
CA ALA A 119 -12.76 -11.63 -5.49
C ALA A 119 -11.50 -10.98 -6.07
N GLY A 120 -10.73 -10.25 -5.25
CA GLY A 120 -9.57 -9.53 -5.73
C GLY A 120 -8.78 -8.82 -4.63
N LEU A 121 -7.57 -8.43 -5.00
CA LEU A 121 -6.59 -7.76 -4.15
C LEU A 121 -6.23 -6.39 -4.73
N ILE A 122 -6.12 -5.37 -3.89
CA ILE A 122 -5.60 -4.06 -4.27
C ILE A 122 -4.37 -3.78 -3.41
N LEU A 123 -3.24 -3.51 -4.07
CA LEU A 123 -1.96 -3.22 -3.44
C LEU A 123 -1.53 -1.81 -3.81
N GLU A 124 -1.31 -0.97 -2.81
CA GLU A 124 -0.84 0.40 -3.00
C GLU A 124 0.53 0.60 -2.33
N ASN A 125 1.48 1.19 -3.07
CA ASN A 125 2.79 1.63 -2.55
C ASN A 125 3.52 0.59 -1.67
N THR A 126 3.51 -0.68 -2.09
CA THR A 126 4.06 -1.83 -1.36
C THR A 126 5.48 -2.20 -1.85
N PHE A 127 6.26 -2.93 -1.05
CA PHE A 127 7.65 -3.29 -1.37
C PHE A 127 7.89 -4.80 -1.57
N LEU A 128 9.01 -5.16 -2.21
CA LEU A 128 9.41 -6.54 -2.50
C LEU A 128 9.78 -7.36 -1.25
N SER A 129 10.67 -6.80 -0.43
CA SER A 129 11.13 -7.35 0.85
C SER A 129 11.85 -6.25 1.64
N ILE A 130 12.02 -6.45 2.95
CA ILE A 130 12.85 -5.56 3.77
C ILE A 130 14.31 -5.62 3.30
N SER A 131 14.77 -6.81 2.89
CA SER A 131 16.10 -7.01 2.33
C SER A 131 16.32 -6.16 1.06
N ALA A 132 15.36 -6.14 0.14
CA ALA A 132 15.43 -5.31 -1.07
C ALA A 132 15.38 -3.81 -0.75
N MET A 133 14.58 -3.40 0.24
CA MET A 133 14.57 -2.02 0.73
C MET A 133 15.92 -1.60 1.28
N VAL A 134 16.59 -2.46 2.07
CA VAL A 134 17.92 -2.18 2.63
C VAL A 134 18.96 -2.03 1.52
N ASP A 135 18.91 -2.87 0.48
CA ASP A 135 19.85 -2.75 -0.64
C ASP A 135 19.80 -1.41 -1.34
N GLN A 136 18.61 -0.80 -1.39
CA GLN A 136 18.42 0.47 -2.07
C GLN A 136 18.64 1.67 -1.14
N VAL A 137 18.14 1.61 0.11
CA VAL A 137 18.18 2.76 1.05
C VAL A 137 19.48 2.82 1.85
N MET A 138 20.09 1.68 2.16
CA MET A 138 21.35 1.59 2.92
C MET A 138 22.32 0.58 2.30
N PRO A 139 22.88 0.85 1.09
CA PRO A 139 23.71 -0.11 0.36
C PRO A 139 24.96 -0.57 1.13
N TRP A 140 25.49 0.27 2.02
CA TRP A 140 26.63 -0.07 2.87
C TRP A 140 26.29 -1.17 3.90
N LEU A 141 25.02 -1.30 4.28
CA LEU A 141 24.54 -2.35 5.19
C LEU A 141 24.32 -3.69 4.45
N SER A 142 24.22 -3.69 3.12
CA SER A 142 23.98 -4.89 2.31
C SER A 142 25.01 -6.01 2.51
N HIS A 143 26.24 -5.66 2.88
CA HIS A 143 27.30 -6.64 3.13
C HIS A 143 27.12 -7.42 4.44
N VAL A 144 26.41 -6.84 5.42
CA VAL A 144 26.21 -7.42 6.76
C VAL A 144 24.74 -7.73 7.04
N LYS A 145 23.84 -7.43 6.10
CA LYS A 145 22.39 -7.56 6.29
C LYS A 145 21.94 -8.98 6.64
N SER A 146 22.62 -10.02 6.18
CA SER A 146 22.28 -11.42 6.50
C SER A 146 22.45 -11.76 7.99
N VAL A 147 23.28 -10.98 8.71
CA VAL A 147 23.51 -11.13 10.15
C VAL A 147 22.60 -10.19 10.94
N VAL A 148 22.22 -9.05 10.36
CA VAL A 148 21.53 -7.95 11.06
C VAL A 148 20.01 -7.98 10.85
N LEU A 149 19.54 -8.34 9.65
CA LEU A 149 18.13 -8.41 9.34
C LEU A 149 17.55 -9.74 9.82
N ARG A 150 16.55 -9.64 10.69
CA ARG A 150 15.72 -10.78 11.11
C ARG A 150 14.42 -10.86 10.32
N LEU A 151 13.98 -9.72 9.80
CA LEU A 151 12.73 -9.58 9.07
C LEU A 151 13.02 -9.54 7.57
N ASP A 152 12.37 -10.43 6.83
CA ASP A 152 12.53 -10.47 5.37
C ASP A 152 11.29 -9.92 4.65
N TRP A 153 10.07 -10.23 5.13
CA TRP A 153 8.80 -9.90 4.47
C TRP A 153 8.86 -10.13 2.95
N GLY A 154 9.37 -11.32 2.56
CA GLY A 154 9.63 -11.68 1.17
C GLY A 154 8.36 -11.91 0.34
N ASN A 155 7.92 -10.87 -0.34
CA ASN A 155 6.76 -10.90 -1.25
C ASN A 155 7.15 -11.44 -2.63
N GLU A 156 8.41 -11.33 -3.03
CA GLU A 156 8.93 -11.81 -4.31
C GLU A 156 8.68 -13.30 -4.56
N GLY A 157 8.82 -14.12 -3.51
CA GLY A 157 8.56 -15.56 -3.60
C GLY A 157 7.09 -15.94 -3.54
N ARG A 158 6.21 -15.03 -3.09
CA ARG A 158 4.79 -15.32 -2.82
C ARG A 158 3.86 -14.74 -3.85
N ILE A 159 4.13 -13.54 -4.36
CA ILE A 159 3.28 -12.91 -5.37
C ILE A 159 3.13 -13.74 -6.66
N PRO A 160 4.12 -14.53 -7.14
CA PRO A 160 3.94 -15.40 -8.29
C PRO A 160 3.00 -16.58 -8.03
N LEU A 161 2.65 -16.84 -6.77
CA LEU A 161 1.73 -17.92 -6.39
C LEU A 161 0.26 -17.46 -6.38
N LEU A 162 0.03 -16.14 -6.36
CA LEU A 162 -1.32 -15.58 -6.30
C LEU A 162 -2.01 -15.65 -7.66
N THR A 163 -3.22 -16.19 -7.68
CA THR A 163 -4.01 -16.41 -8.90
C THR A 163 -5.14 -15.40 -9.11
N HIS A 164 -5.54 -14.65 -8.08
CA HIS A 164 -6.71 -13.78 -8.16
C HIS A 164 -6.40 -12.48 -8.91
N PRO A 165 -7.41 -11.72 -9.32
CA PRO A 165 -7.24 -10.36 -9.79
C PRO A 165 -6.48 -9.50 -8.79
N ILE A 166 -5.48 -8.75 -9.26
CA ILE A 166 -4.69 -7.81 -8.47
C ILE A 166 -4.64 -6.46 -9.19
N LEU A 167 -5.02 -5.39 -8.48
CA LEU A 167 -4.76 -4.01 -8.88
C LEU A 167 -3.53 -3.49 -8.13
N PHE A 168 -2.55 -3.01 -8.89
CA PHE A 168 -1.36 -2.37 -8.36
C PHE A 168 -1.49 -0.86 -8.54
N VAL A 169 -1.52 -0.12 -7.44
CA VAL A 169 -1.55 1.34 -7.41
C VAL A 169 -0.19 1.85 -6.96
N ALA A 170 0.50 2.60 -7.82
CA ALA A 170 1.89 2.96 -7.58
C ALA A 170 2.13 4.45 -7.78
N GLY A 171 2.51 5.14 -6.72
CA GLY A 171 3.08 6.49 -6.80
C GLY A 171 4.42 6.43 -7.50
N GLU A 172 4.61 7.24 -8.55
CA GLU A 172 5.90 7.32 -9.26
C GLU A 172 6.92 8.18 -8.51
N ARG A 173 6.47 8.99 -7.55
CA ARG A 173 7.29 9.85 -6.69
C ARG A 173 7.26 9.40 -5.24
N ASP A 174 7.01 8.11 -5.01
CA ASP A 174 7.10 7.51 -3.69
C ASP A 174 8.52 7.70 -3.13
N GLU A 175 8.58 8.44 -2.03
CA GLU A 175 9.77 8.87 -1.32
C GLU A 175 10.23 7.85 -0.28
N LEU A 176 9.37 6.90 0.07
CA LEU A 176 9.63 5.88 1.08
C LEU A 176 9.94 4.53 0.45
N VAL A 177 9.12 4.09 -0.51
CA VAL A 177 9.28 2.84 -1.24
C VAL A 177 9.54 3.14 -2.71
N PRO A 178 10.73 2.80 -3.23
CA PRO A 178 11.04 3.02 -4.63
C PRO A 178 10.01 2.37 -5.55
N HIS A 179 9.50 3.15 -6.52
CA HIS A 179 8.49 2.72 -7.48
C HIS A 179 8.84 1.41 -8.22
N THR A 180 10.13 1.14 -8.43
CA THR A 180 10.65 -0.10 -9.02
C THR A 180 10.18 -1.36 -8.30
N HIS A 181 9.90 -1.29 -7.00
CA HIS A 181 9.37 -2.40 -6.23
C HIS A 181 7.96 -2.80 -6.70
N MET A 182 7.08 -1.83 -6.87
CA MET A 182 5.72 -2.07 -7.38
C MET A 182 5.73 -2.60 -8.80
N GLN A 183 6.59 -2.03 -9.67
CA GLN A 183 6.78 -2.54 -11.03
C GLN A 183 7.24 -4.01 -11.03
N ARG A 184 8.18 -4.35 -10.14
CA ARG A 184 8.68 -5.71 -10.02
C ARG A 184 7.64 -6.67 -9.47
N LEU A 185 6.86 -6.27 -8.47
CA LEU A 185 5.75 -7.06 -7.93
C LEU A 185 4.70 -7.35 -9.00
N HIS A 186 4.32 -6.36 -9.81
CA HIS A 186 3.41 -6.52 -10.95
C HIS A 186 3.95 -7.51 -11.99
N ALA A 187 5.24 -7.37 -12.33
CA ALA A 187 5.89 -8.27 -13.28
C ALA A 187 5.93 -9.73 -12.76
N LEU A 188 6.15 -9.92 -11.46
CA LEU A 188 6.22 -11.24 -10.81
C LEU A 188 4.85 -11.90 -10.63
N ALA A 189 3.74 -11.16 -10.65
CA ALA A 189 2.37 -11.67 -10.43
C ALA A 189 1.81 -12.53 -11.60
N VAL A 190 2.66 -13.33 -12.25
CA VAL A 190 2.38 -14.00 -13.54
C VAL A 190 1.18 -14.96 -13.54
N LYS A 191 0.78 -15.48 -12.38
CA LYS A 191 -0.37 -16.38 -12.25
C LYS A 191 -1.70 -15.67 -11.98
N SER A 192 -1.67 -14.36 -11.73
CA SER A 192 -2.87 -13.57 -11.50
C SER A 192 -3.76 -13.55 -12.74
N THR A 193 -5.06 -13.78 -12.56
CA THR A 193 -6.07 -13.75 -13.63
C THR A 193 -6.27 -12.36 -14.23
N LEU A 194 -5.98 -11.31 -13.47
CA LEU A 194 -6.00 -9.93 -13.94
C LEU A 194 -4.95 -9.11 -13.19
N ARG A 195 -3.95 -8.58 -13.91
CA ARG A 195 -2.91 -7.70 -13.36
C ARG A 195 -3.13 -6.25 -13.78
N ALA A 196 -4.02 -5.56 -13.09
CA ALA A 196 -4.29 -4.15 -13.36
C ALA A 196 -3.17 -3.27 -12.79
N TRP A 197 -2.85 -2.18 -13.49
CA TRP A 197 -1.78 -1.25 -13.13
C TRP A 197 -2.31 0.18 -13.19
N LEU A 198 -2.13 0.91 -12.09
CA LEU A 198 -2.48 2.32 -11.96
C LEU A 198 -1.25 3.11 -11.50
N PRO A 199 -0.52 3.74 -12.42
CA PRO A 199 0.55 4.66 -12.06
C PRO A 199 -0.06 6.01 -11.65
N ILE A 200 0.46 6.61 -10.59
CA ILE A 200 0.13 7.97 -10.17
C ILE A 200 1.39 8.83 -10.35
N PRO A 201 1.55 9.56 -11.48
CA PRO A 201 2.81 10.22 -11.84
C PRO A 201 3.33 11.26 -10.82
N ARG A 202 2.41 11.84 -10.05
CA ARG A 202 2.76 12.79 -8.98
C ARG A 202 2.66 12.18 -7.59
N GLY A 203 2.14 10.97 -7.45
CA GLY A 203 1.81 10.29 -6.20
C GLY A 203 3.04 10.02 -5.36
N THR A 204 2.98 10.38 -4.08
CA THR A 204 3.95 10.02 -3.05
C THR A 204 3.38 8.89 -2.18
N HIS A 205 4.13 8.41 -1.18
CA HIS A 205 3.76 7.21 -0.42
C HIS A 205 2.37 7.30 0.23
N ASN A 206 2.03 8.47 0.79
CA ASN A 206 0.82 8.66 1.61
C ASN A 206 -0.26 9.53 0.93
N ASP A 207 0.01 10.08 -0.26
CA ASP A 207 -0.90 11.02 -0.94
C ASP A 207 -1.33 10.58 -2.35
N SER A 208 -1.00 9.35 -2.75
CA SER A 208 -1.39 8.75 -4.03
C SER A 208 -2.87 8.91 -4.37
N TRP A 209 -3.77 8.70 -3.40
CA TRP A 209 -5.22 8.88 -3.59
C TRP A 209 -5.59 10.34 -3.92
N MET A 210 -4.97 11.30 -3.24
CA MET A 210 -5.23 12.73 -3.43
C MET A 210 -4.66 13.22 -4.76
N ARG A 211 -3.47 12.74 -5.14
CA ARG A 211 -2.80 13.14 -6.38
C ARG A 211 -3.32 12.43 -7.61
N GLY A 212 -3.84 11.22 -7.44
CA GLY A 212 -4.54 10.47 -8.48
C GLY A 212 -5.94 10.99 -8.74
N GLY A 213 -6.55 11.66 -7.76
CA GLY A 213 -7.86 12.30 -7.92
C GLY A 213 -8.92 11.33 -8.45
N MET A 214 -9.70 11.77 -9.42
CA MET A 214 -10.80 10.97 -9.97
C MET A 214 -10.35 9.68 -10.65
N ASP A 215 -9.18 9.67 -11.30
CA ASP A 215 -8.67 8.48 -11.98
C ASP A 215 -8.38 7.34 -10.99
N TYR A 216 -7.93 7.69 -9.79
CA TYR A 216 -7.76 6.74 -8.70
C TYR A 216 -9.08 6.04 -8.37
N PHE A 217 -10.11 6.82 -8.06
CA PHE A 217 -11.42 6.27 -7.67
C PHE A 217 -12.12 5.53 -8.79
N TYR A 218 -12.06 6.03 -10.03
CA TYR A 218 -12.66 5.36 -11.18
C TYR A 218 -11.98 4.03 -11.49
N THR A 219 -10.66 3.96 -11.39
CA THR A 219 -9.93 2.71 -11.60
C THR A 219 -10.26 1.70 -10.52
N LEU A 220 -10.32 2.12 -9.24
CA LEU A 220 -10.76 1.25 -8.14
C LEU A 220 -12.18 0.72 -8.38
N LYS A 221 -13.13 1.60 -8.70
CA LYS A 221 -14.52 1.21 -8.99
C LYS A 221 -14.61 0.24 -10.16
N SER A 222 -13.89 0.54 -11.25
CA SER A 222 -13.87 -0.31 -12.45
C SER A 222 -13.27 -1.68 -12.14
N PHE A 223 -12.15 -1.73 -11.42
CA PHE A 223 -11.54 -2.98 -10.99
C PHE A 223 -12.51 -3.81 -10.14
N ILE A 224 -13.13 -3.21 -9.12
CA ILE A 224 -14.10 -3.89 -8.25
C ILE A 224 -15.29 -4.41 -9.08
N GLY A 225 -15.88 -3.58 -9.94
CA GLY A 225 -17.00 -3.98 -10.80
C GLY A 225 -16.64 -5.15 -11.75
N ASN A 226 -15.42 -5.13 -12.31
CA ASN A 226 -14.94 -6.19 -13.19
C ASN A 226 -14.74 -7.53 -12.47
N VAL A 227 -14.24 -7.50 -11.23
CA VAL A 227 -13.94 -8.74 -10.49
C VAL A 227 -15.15 -9.31 -9.75
N VAL A 228 -16.12 -8.47 -9.38
CA VAL A 228 -17.37 -8.88 -8.73
C VAL A 228 -18.48 -9.20 -9.75
N GLY A 229 -18.31 -8.81 -11.03
CA GLY A 229 -19.19 -9.20 -12.13
C GLY A 229 -20.37 -8.26 -12.40
N GLU A 230 -20.28 -6.97 -12.05
CA GLU A 230 -21.38 -6.00 -12.18
C GLU A 230 -21.40 -5.18 -13.49
N LEU A 231 -20.48 -5.39 -14.44
CA LEU A 231 -20.43 -4.60 -15.69
C LEU A 231 -20.46 -5.47 -16.95
N SER A 232 -21.59 -6.13 -17.18
CA SER A 232 -22.02 -6.60 -18.51
C SER A 232 -23.11 -5.68 -19.07
N SER A 233 -22.83 -4.39 -19.28
CA SER A 233 -23.69 -3.48 -20.06
C SER A 233 -23.05 -2.12 -20.38
N VAL A 234 -21.77 -2.09 -20.79
CA VAL A 234 -21.27 -0.94 -21.57
C VAL A 234 -21.08 -1.41 -23.00
N ASP A 235 -22.02 -0.97 -23.84
CA ASP A 235 -22.18 -1.30 -25.24
C ASP A 235 -20.91 -0.96 -26.04
N THR A 236 -20.10 -1.96 -26.37
CA THR A 236 -18.95 -1.86 -27.28
C THR A 236 -19.42 -1.70 -28.72
N LYS A 237 -19.77 -0.47 -29.10
CA LYS A 237 -19.76 -0.01 -30.49
C LYS A 237 -19.22 1.41 -30.61
N ALA A 238 -17.90 1.56 -30.47
CA ALA A 238 -17.09 2.50 -31.25
C ALA A 238 -15.61 2.23 -30.93
N GLY A 239 -14.79 2.12 -31.97
CA GLY A 239 -13.35 1.96 -31.83
C GLY A 239 -12.67 3.20 -31.25
N GLN A 240 -11.46 2.99 -30.75
CA GLN A 240 -10.51 3.98 -30.23
C GLN A 240 -10.98 4.71 -28.96
N VAL A 241 -10.45 4.26 -27.82
CA VAL A 241 -10.44 5.04 -26.57
C VAL A 241 -9.57 6.27 -26.80
N LYS A 242 -10.19 7.42 -27.09
CA LYS A 242 -9.55 8.72 -26.93
C LYS A 242 -9.51 9.05 -25.44
N THR A 243 -8.35 9.50 -24.96
CA THR A 243 -8.20 10.01 -23.60
C THR A 243 -8.98 11.33 -23.44
N PRO A 244 -9.61 11.60 -22.29
CA PRO A 244 -10.37 12.84 -22.04
C PRO A 244 -9.56 14.15 -22.19
N MET A 245 -8.23 14.04 -22.35
CA MET A 245 -7.33 15.17 -22.63
C MET A 245 -7.65 15.91 -23.94
N ASP A 246 -8.41 15.29 -24.87
CA ASP A 246 -8.78 15.90 -26.15
C ASP A 246 -10.03 16.79 -26.07
N MET A 247 -10.66 16.94 -24.89
CA MET A 247 -11.99 17.57 -24.73
C MET A 247 -12.02 18.71 -23.71
N VAL A 248 -10.87 19.27 -23.33
CA VAL A 248 -10.80 20.42 -22.40
C VAL A 248 -10.01 21.53 -23.05
N ASP A 249 -10.71 22.62 -23.42
CA ASP A 249 -10.08 23.84 -23.93
C ASP A 249 -9.23 24.51 -22.83
N ASP A 250 -8.04 24.98 -23.21
CA ASP A 250 -7.01 25.58 -22.33
C ASP A 250 -7.46 26.81 -21.52
N GLU A 251 -8.66 27.34 -21.75
CA GLU A 251 -9.19 28.54 -21.10
C GLU A 251 -9.74 28.28 -19.67
N ASP A 252 -10.12 27.04 -19.33
CA ASP A 252 -10.72 26.71 -18.01
C ASP A 252 -9.69 26.54 -16.86
N PHE A 253 -8.39 26.58 -17.15
CA PHE A 253 -7.34 26.42 -16.13
C PHE A 253 -6.95 27.70 -15.38
N LYS A 254 -7.55 28.86 -15.69
CA LYS A 254 -7.14 30.15 -15.12
C LYS A 254 -7.79 30.51 -13.77
N GLU A 255 -8.82 29.79 -13.32
CA GLU A 255 -9.51 30.09 -12.05
C GLU A 255 -9.71 28.85 -11.14
N ALA A 256 -8.72 27.99 -11.01
CA ALA A 256 -8.79 26.91 -10.01
C ALA A 256 -8.65 27.49 -8.58
N PRO A 257 -9.64 27.34 -7.68
CA PRO A 257 -9.54 27.80 -6.31
C PRO A 257 -8.45 27.00 -5.56
N SER A 258 -7.74 27.68 -4.66
CA SER A 258 -6.59 27.15 -3.89
C SER A 258 -6.92 26.05 -2.87
N HIS A 259 -8.11 25.46 -2.93
CA HIS A 259 -8.56 24.40 -2.06
C HIS A 259 -8.86 23.15 -2.90
N ILE A 260 -7.97 22.18 -2.85
CA ILE A 260 -8.20 20.84 -3.40
C ILE A 260 -9.19 20.15 -2.45
N PRO A 261 -10.34 19.63 -2.94
CA PRO A 261 -11.32 18.98 -2.08
C PRO A 261 -10.75 17.68 -1.50
N ASN A 262 -10.99 17.42 -0.22
CA ASN A 262 -10.63 16.14 0.39
C ASN A 262 -11.74 15.10 0.10
N MET A 263 -11.54 13.82 0.46
CA MET A 263 -12.56 12.77 0.22
C MET A 263 -13.93 13.03 0.90
N LEU A 264 -14.05 14.02 1.79
CA LEU A 264 -15.30 14.44 2.42
C LEU A 264 -16.20 15.23 1.47
N ASP A 265 -15.59 15.93 0.51
CA ASP A 265 -16.26 16.94 -0.30
C ASP A 265 -16.86 16.38 -1.60
N GLN A 266 -16.56 15.12 -1.95
CA GLN A 266 -16.99 14.49 -3.20
C GLN A 266 -17.96 13.32 -2.96
N GLN A 267 -19.12 13.61 -2.38
CA GLN A 267 -20.21 12.65 -2.17
C GLN A 267 -20.91 12.20 -3.48
N SER A 268 -20.65 12.81 -4.63
CA SER A 268 -21.53 12.71 -5.80
C SER A 268 -21.16 11.70 -6.87
N LEU A 269 -19.93 11.16 -6.92
CA LEU A 269 -19.47 10.38 -8.10
C LEU A 269 -19.39 8.86 -7.89
N LEU A 270 -19.36 8.38 -6.64
CA LEU A 270 -19.22 6.94 -6.37
C LEU A 270 -20.56 6.22 -6.12
N PHE A 271 -21.60 6.89 -5.60
CA PHE A 271 -22.79 6.21 -5.04
C PHE A 271 -24.16 6.82 -5.38
N GLN A 272 -24.37 7.35 -6.58
CA GLN A 272 -25.73 7.69 -7.01
C GLN A 272 -26.50 6.43 -7.41
N ARG A 273 -27.45 5.99 -6.57
CA ARG A 273 -28.58 5.15 -7.01
C ARG A 273 -29.41 5.96 -8.02
N PRO A 274 -29.93 5.37 -9.09
CA PRO A 274 -30.95 6.05 -9.91
C PRO A 274 -32.14 6.39 -9.00
N ALA A 275 -32.54 7.65 -8.98
CA ALA A 275 -33.69 8.11 -8.21
C ALA A 275 -34.93 7.30 -8.63
N LYS A 276 -35.56 6.62 -7.68
CA LYS A 276 -36.85 5.98 -7.89
C LYS A 276 -37.86 7.10 -8.13
N LYS A 277 -38.47 7.16 -9.32
CA LYS A 277 -39.65 7.99 -9.55
C LYS A 277 -40.72 7.52 -8.55
N ILE A 278 -41.04 8.38 -7.59
CA ILE A 278 -42.24 8.23 -6.77
C ILE A 278 -43.35 8.87 -7.59
N ASP A 279 -44.29 8.06 -8.04
CA ASP A 279 -45.52 8.54 -8.68
C ASP A 279 -46.39 9.18 -7.61
N GLN A 280 -46.93 10.38 -7.86
CA GLN A 280 -47.64 11.20 -6.87
C GLN A 280 -49.13 10.81 -6.70
N ASP A 281 -49.51 9.58 -7.04
CA ASP A 281 -50.92 9.17 -7.09
C ASP A 281 -51.38 8.22 -5.96
N GLU A 282 -50.59 8.01 -4.91
CA GLU A 282 -51.08 7.31 -3.69
C GLU A 282 -50.78 8.12 -2.42
N LEU A 283 -51.66 9.08 -2.14
CA LEU A 283 -51.96 9.64 -0.82
C LEU A 283 -53.27 9.02 -0.31
#